data_AF-A0A1V5UC11-F1
#
_entry.id   AF-A0A1V5UC11-F1
#
_cell.length_a   1.000
_cell.length_b   1.000
_cell.length_c   1.000
_cell.angle_alpha   90.00
_cell.angle_beta   90.00
_cell.angle_gamma   90.00
#
_symmetry.space_group_name_H-M   'P 1'
#
loop_
_entity.id
_entity.type
_entity.pdbx_description
1 polymer ?
#
loop_
_entity_poly.entity_id
_entity_poly.type
_entity_poly.pdbx_seq_one_letter_code
_entity_poly.pdbx_strand_id
1 'polypeptide(L)'
;MKINLNDDNFNFSLGDFAYALQRRKIIKNNGRLKMLLFMILSMSMLALGCAAGGGGVLGVSPKLDQNLENAWQYVRVGDNENAILAFRQVLEQTPNKAEEVSAHTGLAWAYAQINDTEKSVAYFEKVKGTSNDANLGLAGVLLSRGKEDDYKNAVELLKAISIHNPDQQYISEYRLDISSSQAHALMGIAFYYTGDNKSAKVHIEKAKSTDITEGESAVAKIANAILNDLQLEGY
;
A
#
# COMPACT_ATOMS: atom_id res chain seq x y z
N MET A 1 3.56 -12.46 4.64
CA MET A 1 4.38 -11.50 3.86
C MET A 1 3.98 -10.11 4.33
N LYS A 2 4.89 -9.42 5.03
CA LYS A 2 4.70 -8.05 5.55
C LYS A 2 4.35 -7.11 4.39
N ILE A 3 3.63 -6.01 4.62
CA ILE A 3 3.81 -4.81 3.76
C ILE A 3 5.17 -4.24 4.12
N ASN A 4 6.20 -4.95 3.70
CA ASN A 4 7.55 -4.50 3.79
C ASN A 4 7.82 -3.88 2.42
N LEU A 5 7.92 -2.56 2.36
CA LEU A 5 8.36 -1.88 1.16
C LEU A 5 9.80 -2.30 0.78
N ASN A 6 10.55 -2.99 1.65
CA ASN A 6 11.83 -3.65 1.36
C ASN A 6 11.70 -5.13 0.92
N ASP A 7 10.50 -5.68 0.75
CA ASP A 7 10.32 -7.01 0.14
C ASP A 7 10.39 -6.84 -1.38
N ASP A 8 11.24 -7.62 -2.05
CA ASP A 8 11.38 -7.62 -3.52
C ASP A 8 10.05 -7.98 -4.23
N ASN A 9 9.05 -8.46 -3.48
CA ASN A 9 7.69 -8.71 -3.93
C ASN A 9 6.73 -7.51 -3.83
N PHE A 10 7.11 -6.40 -3.17
CA PHE A 10 6.58 -5.07 -3.53
C PHE A 10 7.31 -4.58 -4.78
N ASN A 11 7.27 -5.44 -5.80
CA ASN A 11 7.85 -5.21 -7.09
C ASN A 11 6.91 -4.21 -7.79
N PHE A 12 7.01 -2.94 -7.40
CA PHE A 12 7.05 -1.91 -8.43
C PHE A 12 8.30 -2.26 -9.23
N SER A 13 8.15 -3.22 -10.15
CA SER A 13 9.23 -3.69 -11.00
C SER A 13 9.91 -2.43 -11.47
N LEU A 14 11.21 -2.29 -11.22
CA LEU A 14 11.96 -1.21 -11.87
C LEU A 14 11.70 -1.23 -13.38
N GLY A 15 11.31 -2.38 -13.94
CA GLY A 15 10.69 -2.53 -15.24
C GLY A 15 9.32 -1.86 -15.41
N ASP A 16 8.36 -2.01 -14.49
CA ASP A 16 7.06 -1.29 -14.52
C ASP A 16 7.21 0.23 -14.28
N PHE A 17 8.16 0.65 -13.43
CA PHE A 17 8.53 2.06 -13.25
C PHE A 17 9.21 2.62 -14.50
N ALA A 18 10.19 1.89 -15.07
CA ALA A 18 10.82 2.24 -16.33
C ALA A 18 9.81 2.26 -17.49
N TYR A 19 8.84 1.35 -17.51
CA TYR A 19 7.76 1.27 -18.51
C TYR A 19 6.75 2.41 -18.33
N ALA A 20 6.44 2.81 -17.10
CA ALA A 20 5.61 3.97 -16.79
C ALA A 20 6.31 5.31 -17.16
N LEU A 21 7.62 5.43 -16.88
CA LEU A 21 8.47 6.53 -17.34
C LEU A 21 8.55 6.57 -18.88
N GLN A 22 8.70 5.40 -19.52
CA GLN A 22 8.67 5.29 -20.98
C GLN A 22 7.32 5.71 -21.54
N ARG A 23 6.20 5.39 -20.89
CA ARG A 23 4.86 5.86 -21.30
C ARG A 23 4.72 7.38 -21.25
N ARG A 24 5.33 8.08 -20.28
CA ARG A 24 5.34 9.56 -20.27
C ARG A 24 6.00 10.13 -21.54
N LYS A 25 7.05 9.46 -22.05
CA LYS A 25 7.67 9.78 -23.36
C LYS A 25 6.87 9.29 -24.57
N ILE A 26 6.24 8.11 -24.49
CA ILE A 26 5.57 7.43 -25.61
C ILE A 26 4.12 7.91 -25.84
N ILE A 27 3.47 8.54 -24.86
CA ILE A 27 2.13 9.14 -25.04
C ILE A 27 2.12 10.27 -26.10
N LYS A 28 3.30 10.66 -26.64
CA LYS A 28 3.41 11.50 -27.83
C LYS A 28 3.35 10.79 -29.18
N ASN A 29 3.30 9.46 -29.29
CA ASN A 29 3.27 8.83 -30.62
C ASN A 29 2.60 7.44 -30.72
N ASN A 30 1.37 7.47 -31.26
CA ASN A 30 0.68 6.52 -32.12
C ASN A 30 0.44 5.06 -31.67
N GLY A 31 -0.85 4.74 -31.63
CA GLY A 31 -1.40 3.42 -31.36
C GLY A 31 -1.07 2.39 -32.43
N ARG A 32 -0.49 1.27 -32.00
CA ARG A 32 -0.62 -0.07 -32.60
C ARG A 32 0.04 -1.19 -31.78
N LEU A 33 0.24 -0.98 -30.48
CA LEU A 33 0.92 -1.93 -29.58
C LEU A 33 -0.04 -2.68 -28.63
N LYS A 34 -1.33 -2.82 -29.02
CA LYS A 34 -2.36 -3.50 -28.21
C LYS A 34 -2.65 -4.96 -28.63
N MET A 35 -1.91 -5.53 -29.58
CA MET A 35 -2.25 -6.83 -30.17
C MET A 35 -1.19 -7.95 -30.01
N LEU A 36 -0.16 -7.77 -29.20
CA LEU A 36 0.93 -8.78 -29.07
C LEU A 36 1.23 -9.26 -27.65
N LEU A 37 0.55 -8.73 -26.62
CA LEU A 37 0.74 -9.14 -25.22
C LEU A 37 -0.30 -10.15 -24.70
N PHE A 38 -1.17 -10.66 -25.59
CA PHE A 38 -2.24 -11.60 -25.22
C PHE A 38 -1.89 -13.09 -25.40
N MET A 39 -0.65 -13.42 -25.78
CA MET A 39 -0.27 -14.79 -26.19
C MET A 39 0.69 -15.53 -25.24
N ILE A 40 1.09 -14.92 -24.12
CA ILE A 40 2.04 -15.54 -23.16
C ILE A 40 1.32 -15.99 -21.86
N LEU A 41 0.00 -15.84 -21.77
CA LEU A 41 -0.77 -16.09 -20.53
C LEU A 41 -1.59 -17.40 -20.51
N SER A 42 -1.12 -18.49 -21.12
CA SER A 42 -1.90 -19.75 -21.18
C SER A 42 -1.16 -21.07 -20.94
N MET A 43 0.01 -21.05 -20.28
CA MET A 43 0.64 -22.29 -19.80
C MET A 43 1.23 -21.95 -18.42
N SER A 44 0.56 -22.24 -17.30
CA SER A 44 0.72 -23.52 -16.61
C SER A 44 -0.29 -23.61 -15.46
N MET A 45 -1.37 -24.37 -15.65
CA MET A 45 -2.05 -25.06 -14.54
C MET A 45 -1.52 -26.50 -14.55
N LEU A 46 -1.05 -27.00 -13.40
CA LEU A 46 -1.46 -28.30 -12.83
C LEU A 46 -0.64 -28.69 -11.58
N ALA A 47 -1.34 -29.40 -10.70
CA ALA A 47 -0.91 -30.24 -9.57
C ALA A 47 -0.74 -29.53 -8.21
N LEU A 48 -1.70 -29.69 -7.28
CA LEU A 48 -1.85 -30.79 -6.27
C LEU A 48 -0.95 -30.53 -5.05
N GLY A 49 -1.37 -30.52 -3.78
CA GLY A 49 -2.60 -30.89 -3.07
C GLY A 49 -2.31 -30.90 -1.54
N CYS A 50 -3.32 -31.31 -0.75
CA CYS A 50 -3.31 -31.62 0.70
C CYS A 50 -3.25 -30.43 1.68
N ALA A 51 -4.32 -30.09 2.41
CA ALA A 51 -4.94 -30.78 3.57
C ALA A 51 -4.21 -30.56 4.91
N ALA A 52 -4.91 -29.93 5.88
CA ALA A 52 -5.10 -30.39 7.27
C ALA A 52 -5.30 -29.23 8.26
N GLY A 53 -6.21 -29.42 9.22
CA GLY A 53 -6.03 -28.88 10.57
C GLY A 53 -7.03 -27.84 11.08
N GLY A 54 -8.33 -28.16 11.08
CA GLY A 54 -9.27 -27.52 11.99
C GLY A 54 -8.95 -27.91 13.43
N GLY A 55 -8.44 -26.98 14.23
CA GLY A 55 -8.21 -27.13 15.66
C GLY A 55 -9.09 -26.15 16.44
N GLY A 56 -10.30 -26.58 16.80
CA GLY A 56 -11.16 -25.86 17.72
C GLY A 56 -10.61 -25.98 19.14
N VAL A 57 -10.23 -24.84 19.74
CA VAL A 57 -9.95 -24.73 21.17
C VAL A 57 -11.17 -24.10 21.84
N LEU A 58 -11.82 -24.89 22.70
CA LEU A 58 -12.84 -24.44 23.64
C LEU A 58 -12.16 -23.67 24.78
N GLY A 59 -12.67 -22.48 25.09
CA GLY A 59 -12.41 -21.85 26.39
C GLY A 59 -12.26 -20.34 26.30
N VAL A 60 -13.31 -19.65 26.77
CA VAL A 60 -13.42 -18.20 26.97
C VAL A 60 -13.31 -17.37 25.69
N SER A 61 -14.45 -16.95 25.13
CA SER A 61 -14.49 -15.90 24.11
C SER A 61 -13.73 -14.69 24.63
N PRO A 62 -12.59 -14.30 24.03
CA PRO A 62 -11.87 -13.12 24.45
C PRO A 62 -12.76 -11.89 24.23
N LYS A 63 -12.58 -10.86 25.06
CA LYS A 63 -13.25 -9.57 24.84
C LYS A 63 -12.97 -9.08 23.42
N LEU A 64 -13.93 -8.40 22.81
CA LEU A 64 -13.84 -7.96 21.41
C LEU A 64 -12.55 -7.15 21.13
N ASP A 65 -12.16 -6.30 22.08
CA ASP A 65 -10.88 -5.57 22.07
C ASP A 65 -9.65 -6.51 21.97
N GLN A 66 -9.65 -7.63 22.68
CA GLN A 66 -8.56 -8.61 22.63
C GLN A 66 -8.55 -9.35 21.29
N ASN A 67 -9.73 -9.64 20.72
CA ASN A 67 -9.83 -10.24 19.38
C ASN A 67 -9.26 -9.29 18.31
N LEU A 68 -9.54 -7.99 18.42
CA LEU A 68 -8.98 -6.96 17.55
C LEU A 68 -7.46 -6.85 17.67
N GLU A 69 -6.92 -6.82 18.90
CA GLU A 69 -5.47 -6.76 19.10
C GLU A 69 -4.77 -7.98 18.47
N ASN A 70 -5.32 -9.18 18.69
CA ASN A 70 -4.79 -10.41 18.10
C ASN A 70 -4.84 -10.36 16.57
N ALA A 71 -5.94 -9.86 16.00
CA ALA A 71 -6.08 -9.68 14.55
C ALA A 71 -5.01 -8.73 13.99
N TRP A 72 -4.72 -7.62 14.68
CA TRP A 72 -3.64 -6.71 14.30
C TRP A 72 -2.24 -7.30 14.47
N GLN A 73 -2.02 -8.20 15.44
CA GLN A 73 -0.75 -8.93 15.54
C GLN A 73 -0.52 -9.79 14.29
N TYR A 74 -1.55 -10.49 13.82
CA TYR A 74 -1.47 -11.27 12.57
C TYR A 74 -1.09 -10.39 11.37
N VAL A 75 -1.66 -9.19 11.24
CA VAL A 75 -1.28 -8.22 10.20
C VAL A 75 0.19 -7.81 10.30
N ARG A 76 0.70 -7.55 11.51
CA ARG A 76 2.09 -7.11 11.71
C ARG A 76 3.12 -8.20 11.41
N VAL A 77 2.80 -9.46 11.70
CA VAL A 77 3.66 -10.60 11.35
C VAL A 77 3.45 -11.08 9.91
N GLY A 78 2.43 -10.54 9.22
CA GLY A 78 2.08 -10.86 7.84
C GLY A 78 1.40 -12.20 7.66
N ASP A 79 0.74 -12.70 8.70
CA ASP A 79 -0.16 -13.86 8.68
C ASP A 79 -1.55 -13.40 8.25
N ASN A 80 -1.67 -13.12 6.96
CA ASN A 80 -2.84 -12.44 6.40
C ASN A 80 -4.11 -13.30 6.43
N GLU A 81 -3.97 -14.63 6.36
CA GLU A 81 -5.10 -15.56 6.42
C GLU A 81 -5.76 -15.51 7.80
N ASN A 82 -4.97 -15.64 8.87
CA ASN A 82 -5.49 -15.53 10.23
C ASN A 82 -5.97 -14.12 10.56
N ALA A 83 -5.29 -13.08 10.05
CA ALA A 83 -5.77 -11.71 10.18
C ALA A 83 -7.17 -11.52 9.58
N ILE A 84 -7.39 -11.99 8.35
CA ILE A 84 -8.69 -11.88 7.67
C ILE A 84 -9.78 -12.62 8.43
N LEU A 85 -9.51 -13.84 8.90
CA LEU A 85 -10.47 -14.62 9.69
C LEU A 85 -10.81 -13.91 11.01
N ALA A 86 -9.80 -13.44 11.74
CA ALA A 86 -9.99 -12.79 13.03
C ALA A 86 -10.79 -11.48 12.92
N PHE A 87 -10.51 -10.62 11.93
CA PHE A 87 -11.30 -9.40 11.74
C PHE A 87 -12.73 -9.67 11.28
N ARG A 88 -12.98 -10.72 10.49
CA ARG A 88 -14.35 -11.12 10.14
C ARG A 88 -15.14 -11.56 11.38
N GLN A 89 -14.53 -12.33 12.26
CA GLN A 89 -15.14 -12.73 13.53
C GLN A 89 -15.47 -11.52 14.41
N VAL A 90 -14.61 -10.50 14.44
CA VAL A 90 -14.91 -9.23 15.14
C VAL A 90 -16.18 -8.59 14.59
N LEU A 91 -16.31 -8.53 13.26
CA LEU A 91 -17.49 -7.95 12.60
C LEU A 91 -18.78 -8.77 12.83
N GLU A 92 -18.68 -10.04 13.20
CA GLU A 92 -19.82 -10.91 13.55
C GLU A 92 -20.28 -10.73 15.01
N GLN A 93 -19.45 -10.17 15.89
CA GLN A 93 -19.68 -10.04 17.35
C GLN A 93 -20.23 -8.66 17.76
N THR A 94 -21.09 -8.05 16.94
CA THR A 94 -21.72 -6.74 17.20
C THR A 94 -20.72 -5.64 17.63
N PRO A 95 -19.77 -5.25 16.77
CA PRO A 95 -18.79 -4.23 17.10
C PRO A 95 -19.44 -2.85 17.25
N ASN A 96 -18.89 -2.03 18.14
CA ASN A 96 -19.13 -0.60 18.13
C ASN A 96 -18.45 0.06 16.92
N LYS A 97 -18.72 1.36 16.70
CA LYS A 97 -18.22 2.03 15.49
C LYS A 97 -16.69 2.07 15.37
N ALA A 98 -15.99 2.23 16.49
CA ALA A 98 -14.52 2.26 16.49
C ALA A 98 -13.94 0.87 16.21
N GLU A 99 -14.54 -0.18 16.75
CA GLU A 99 -14.18 -1.57 16.49
C GLU A 99 -14.44 -1.96 15.02
N GLU A 100 -15.56 -1.50 14.45
CA GLU A 100 -15.88 -1.69 13.03
C GLU A 100 -14.85 -1.01 12.12
N VAL A 101 -14.48 0.24 12.43
CA VAL A 101 -13.42 0.98 11.72
C VAL A 101 -12.08 0.23 11.79
N SER A 102 -11.71 -0.23 12.99
CA SER A 102 -10.48 -1.00 13.22
C SER A 102 -10.48 -2.29 12.40
N ALA A 103 -11.57 -3.06 12.43
CA ALA A 103 -11.69 -4.31 11.72
C ALA A 103 -11.68 -4.14 10.19
N HIS A 104 -12.37 -3.13 9.66
CA HIS A 104 -12.34 -2.82 8.24
C HIS A 104 -10.96 -2.33 7.77
N THR A 105 -10.28 -1.49 8.57
CA THR A 105 -8.91 -1.04 8.26
C THR A 105 -7.94 -2.24 8.25
N GLY A 106 -8.05 -3.11 9.25
CA GLY A 106 -7.23 -4.32 9.35
C GLY A 106 -7.46 -5.30 8.19
N LEU A 107 -8.71 -5.53 7.79
CA LEU A 107 -9.04 -6.32 6.59
C LEU A 107 -8.43 -5.71 5.34
N ALA A 108 -8.55 -4.39 5.16
CA ALA A 108 -8.02 -3.71 4.00
C ALA A 108 -6.50 -3.86 3.88
N TRP A 109 -5.78 -3.76 4.99
CA TRP A 109 -4.34 -4.00 5.06
C TRP A 109 -3.96 -5.47 4.83
N ALA A 110 -4.70 -6.42 5.41
CA ALA A 110 -4.45 -7.84 5.18
C ALA A 110 -4.66 -8.23 3.71
N TYR A 111 -5.69 -7.65 3.05
CA TYR A 111 -5.90 -7.82 1.60
C TYR A 111 -4.82 -7.14 0.76
N ALA A 112 -4.34 -5.96 1.17
CA ALA A 112 -3.22 -5.29 0.51
C ALA A 112 -1.94 -6.15 0.57
N GLN A 113 -1.65 -6.79 1.71
CA GLN A 113 -0.48 -7.66 1.89
C GLN A 113 -0.45 -8.89 0.98
N ILE A 114 -1.62 -9.36 0.55
CA ILE A 114 -1.74 -10.48 -0.39
C ILE A 114 -1.99 -10.02 -1.83
N ASN A 115 -1.78 -8.73 -2.11
CA ASN A 115 -2.00 -8.09 -3.41
C ASN A 115 -3.44 -8.19 -3.96
N ASP A 116 -4.43 -8.48 -3.11
CA ASP A 116 -5.85 -8.41 -3.47
C ASP A 116 -6.31 -6.95 -3.42
N THR A 117 -5.88 -6.20 -4.43
CA THR A 117 -6.08 -4.76 -4.58
C THR A 117 -7.58 -4.41 -4.62
N GLU A 118 -8.40 -5.25 -5.24
CA GLU A 118 -9.85 -5.01 -5.34
C GLU A 118 -10.54 -5.08 -3.97
N LYS A 119 -10.30 -6.15 -3.20
CA LYS A 119 -10.87 -6.24 -1.85
C LYS A 119 -10.27 -5.22 -0.91
N SER A 120 -8.96 -4.96 -1.02
CA SER A 120 -8.30 -3.94 -0.21
C SER A 120 -8.95 -2.57 -0.39
N VAL A 121 -9.14 -2.10 -1.63
CA VAL A 121 -9.85 -0.85 -1.92
C VAL A 121 -11.28 -0.89 -1.37
N ALA A 122 -12.02 -1.98 -1.58
CA ALA A 122 -13.40 -2.09 -1.12
C ALA A 122 -13.54 -1.97 0.41
N TYR A 123 -12.56 -2.44 1.18
CA TYR A 123 -12.55 -2.28 2.63
C TYR A 123 -12.03 -0.91 3.07
N PHE A 124 -10.97 -0.38 2.44
CA PHE A 124 -10.46 0.95 2.75
C PHE A 124 -11.50 2.05 2.47
N GLU A 125 -12.27 1.96 1.38
CA GLU A 125 -13.32 2.94 1.07
C GLU A 125 -14.42 3.02 2.14
N LYS A 126 -14.65 1.95 2.92
CA LYS A 126 -15.61 1.96 4.04
C LYS A 126 -15.14 2.79 5.23
N VAL A 127 -13.83 2.99 5.36
CA VAL A 127 -13.15 3.67 6.48
C VAL A 127 -12.35 4.87 6.00
N LYS A 128 -12.63 5.35 4.79
CA LYS A 128 -11.99 6.53 4.23
C LYS A 128 -12.29 7.75 5.09
N GLY A 129 -11.24 8.47 5.47
CA GLY A 129 -11.34 9.64 6.33
C GLY A 129 -11.54 9.36 7.82
N THR A 130 -11.53 8.09 8.26
CA THR A 130 -11.71 7.77 9.69
C THR A 130 -10.41 7.54 10.44
N SER A 131 -9.33 7.15 9.76
CA SER A 131 -7.99 7.00 10.36
C SER A 131 -6.89 7.36 9.36
N ASN A 132 -5.74 7.77 9.89
CA ASN A 132 -4.57 8.07 9.08
C ASN A 132 -4.03 6.80 8.41
N ASP A 133 -4.06 5.68 9.11
CA ASP A 133 -3.62 4.38 8.58
C ASP A 133 -4.50 3.91 7.42
N ALA A 134 -5.83 4.15 7.50
CA ALA A 134 -6.73 3.83 6.40
C ALA A 134 -6.47 4.69 5.16
N ASN A 135 -6.29 6.00 5.36
CA ASN A 135 -6.01 6.92 4.26
C ASN A 135 -4.65 6.63 3.61
N LEU A 136 -3.61 6.36 4.41
CA LEU A 136 -2.29 5.99 3.91
C LEU A 136 -2.33 4.68 3.11
N GLY A 137 -2.98 3.65 3.67
CA GLY A 137 -3.13 2.36 3.02
C GLY A 137 -3.91 2.44 1.71
N LEU A 138 -5.04 3.16 1.71
CA LEU A 138 -5.82 3.40 0.50
C LEU A 138 -5.00 4.14 -0.57
N ALA A 139 -4.26 5.18 -0.18
CA ALA A 139 -3.40 5.90 -1.11
C ALA A 139 -2.33 4.99 -1.73
N GLY A 140 -1.69 4.13 -0.94
CA GLY A 140 -0.71 3.16 -1.43
C GLY A 140 -1.30 2.18 -2.44
N VAL A 141 -2.49 1.65 -2.17
CA VAL A 141 -3.19 0.71 -3.06
C VAL A 141 -3.71 1.40 -4.34
N LEU A 142 -4.14 2.67 -4.25
CA LEU A 142 -4.51 3.46 -5.42
C LEU A 142 -3.30 3.76 -6.32
N LEU A 143 -2.15 4.09 -5.72
CA LEU A 143 -0.90 4.31 -6.45
C LEU A 143 -0.43 3.03 -7.17
N SER A 144 -0.54 1.86 -6.54
CA SER A 144 -0.17 0.59 -7.18
C SER A 144 -1.09 0.20 -8.34
N ARG A 145 -2.36 0.62 -8.31
CA ARG A 145 -3.32 0.38 -9.40
C ARG A 145 -3.05 1.21 -10.66
N GLY A 146 -2.36 2.34 -10.51
CA GLY A 146 -1.75 3.08 -11.60
C GLY A 146 -2.72 3.77 -12.59
N LYS A 147 -3.93 4.15 -12.14
CA LYS A 147 -4.87 4.93 -12.97
C LYS A 147 -4.73 6.43 -12.69
N GLU A 148 -5.00 7.26 -13.68
CA GLU A 148 -4.83 8.72 -13.56
C GLU A 148 -5.69 9.33 -12.43
N ASP A 149 -6.96 8.90 -12.33
CA ASP A 149 -7.86 9.35 -11.26
C ASP A 149 -7.41 8.86 -9.87
N ASP A 150 -6.73 7.72 -9.82
CA ASP A 150 -6.23 7.14 -8.57
C ASP A 150 -5.08 7.97 -7.99
N TYR A 151 -4.22 8.54 -8.85
CA TYR A 151 -3.15 9.43 -8.39
C TYR A 151 -3.69 10.71 -7.75
N LYS A 152 -4.73 11.31 -8.33
CA LYS A 152 -5.39 12.50 -7.76
C LYS A 152 -6.03 12.17 -6.41
N ASN A 153 -6.73 11.03 -6.34
CA ASN A 153 -7.33 10.57 -5.10
C ASN A 153 -6.28 10.25 -4.01
N ALA A 154 -5.15 9.66 -4.39
CA ALA A 154 -4.04 9.38 -3.48
C ALA A 154 -3.46 10.67 -2.88
N VAL A 155 -3.26 11.72 -3.68
CA VAL A 155 -2.81 13.03 -3.18
C VAL A 155 -3.77 13.57 -2.12
N GLU A 156 -5.08 13.53 -2.36
CA GLU A 156 -6.07 14.05 -1.40
C GLU A 156 -6.10 13.24 -0.09
N LEU A 157 -5.98 11.92 -0.17
CA LEU A 157 -5.88 11.04 1.00
C LEU A 157 -4.62 11.31 1.82
N LEU A 158 -3.48 11.49 1.15
CA LEU A 158 -2.21 11.76 1.80
C LEU A 158 -2.16 13.20 2.38
N LYS A 159 -2.89 14.16 1.80
CA LYS A 159 -3.06 15.48 2.41
C LYS A 159 -3.86 15.42 3.70
N ALA A 160 -4.90 14.57 3.73
CA ALA A 160 -5.78 14.41 4.89
C ALA A 160 -5.06 13.88 6.13
N ILE A 161 -4.01 13.08 5.96
CA ILE A 161 -3.17 12.59 7.07
C ILE A 161 -2.11 13.61 7.51
N SER A 162 -2.18 14.84 7.01
CA SER A 162 -1.31 15.98 7.33
C SER A 162 0.18 15.81 7.00
N ILE A 163 0.58 14.75 6.29
CA ILE A 163 1.98 14.58 5.83
C ILE A 163 2.34 15.46 4.63
N HIS A 164 1.40 16.30 4.16
CA HIS A 164 1.67 17.32 3.14
C HIS A 164 2.63 18.40 3.66
N ASN A 165 2.73 18.56 4.99
CA ASN A 165 3.82 19.30 5.59
C ASN A 165 5.05 18.38 5.71
N PRO A 166 6.16 18.67 5.03
CA PRO A 166 7.37 17.86 5.10
C PRO A 166 7.95 17.71 6.51
N ASP A 167 7.61 18.60 7.44
CA ASP A 167 8.13 18.53 8.82
C ASP A 167 7.27 17.70 9.77
N GLN A 168 6.10 17.25 9.31
CA GLN A 168 5.20 16.43 10.11
C GLN A 168 5.56 14.95 10.01
N GLN A 169 5.69 14.29 11.16
CA GLN A 169 5.91 12.85 11.22
C GLN A 169 4.60 12.09 11.06
N TYR A 170 4.63 11.03 10.25
CA TYR A 170 3.58 10.03 10.25
C TYR A 170 3.67 9.14 11.49
N ILE A 171 2.54 8.95 12.17
CA ILE A 171 2.41 8.06 13.32
C ILE A 171 1.28 7.09 13.02
N SER A 172 1.59 5.80 12.98
CA SER A 172 0.58 4.77 12.76
C SER A 172 -0.28 4.56 14.00
N GLU A 173 -1.59 4.59 13.82
CA GLU A 173 -2.58 4.30 14.86
C GLU A 173 -2.57 2.83 15.28
N TYR A 174 -2.32 1.92 14.33
CA TYR A 174 -2.34 0.47 14.54
C TYR A 174 -0.95 -0.16 14.70
N ARG A 175 0.09 0.67 14.92
CA ARG A 175 1.49 0.25 15.07
C ARG A 175 1.98 -0.58 13.88
N LEU A 176 1.55 -0.21 12.68
CA LEU A 176 2.08 -0.75 11.45
C LEU A 176 3.54 -0.33 11.31
N ASP A 177 4.35 -1.20 10.72
CA ASP A 177 5.78 -0.95 10.46
C ASP A 177 5.95 -0.04 9.23
N ILE A 178 5.35 1.15 9.31
CA ILE A 178 5.36 2.15 8.26
C ILE A 178 6.06 3.40 8.78
N SER A 179 7.21 3.72 8.21
CA SER A 179 8.02 4.87 8.60
C SER A 179 7.50 6.19 8.00
N SER A 180 7.87 7.31 8.62
CA SER A 180 7.61 8.63 8.03
C SER A 180 8.30 8.82 6.69
N SER A 181 9.46 8.17 6.47
CA SER A 181 10.15 8.19 5.18
C SER A 181 9.33 7.49 4.08
N GLN A 182 8.71 6.36 4.39
CA GLN A 182 7.81 5.65 3.46
C GLN A 182 6.55 6.45 3.17
N ALA A 183 5.96 7.10 4.18
CA ALA A 183 4.79 7.96 4.00
C ALA A 183 5.10 9.16 3.09
N HIS A 184 6.23 9.85 3.30
CA HIS A 184 6.67 10.91 2.40
C HIS A 184 7.03 10.41 1.00
N ALA A 185 7.57 9.19 0.87
CA ALA A 185 7.83 8.58 -0.43
C ALA A 185 6.52 8.39 -1.21
N LEU A 186 5.46 7.87 -0.58
CA LEU A 186 4.14 7.73 -1.20
C LEU A 186 3.57 9.08 -1.66
N MET A 187 3.72 10.13 -0.85
CA MET A 187 3.30 11.48 -1.23
C MET A 187 4.10 12.01 -2.42
N GLY A 188 5.41 11.83 -2.41
CA GLY A 188 6.28 12.22 -3.51
C GLY A 188 5.93 11.51 -4.82
N ILE A 189 5.65 10.20 -4.76
CA ILE A 189 5.19 9.40 -5.91
C ILE A 189 3.85 9.93 -6.43
N ALA A 190 2.88 10.20 -5.53
CA ALA A 190 1.57 10.71 -5.92
C ALA A 190 1.66 12.08 -6.62
N PHE A 191 2.49 13.00 -6.10
CA PHE A 191 2.74 14.28 -6.75
C PHE A 191 3.46 14.14 -8.09
N TYR A 192 4.43 13.23 -8.18
CA TYR A 192 5.15 12.96 -9.42
C TYR A 192 4.21 12.51 -10.55
N TYR A 193 3.30 11.57 -10.24
CA TYR A 193 2.33 11.07 -11.22
C TYR A 193 1.20 12.05 -11.54
N THR A 194 0.87 12.98 -10.63
CA THR A 194 -0.08 14.07 -10.91
C THR A 194 0.56 15.26 -11.65
N GLY A 195 1.89 15.27 -11.79
CA GLY A 195 2.64 16.30 -12.51
C GLY A 195 3.09 17.49 -11.66
N ASP A 196 2.85 17.47 -10.34
CA ASP A 196 3.40 18.46 -9.41
C ASP A 196 4.83 18.06 -9.02
N ASN A 197 5.74 18.24 -9.99
CA ASN A 197 7.15 17.90 -9.86
C ASN A 197 7.85 18.64 -8.71
N LYS A 198 7.39 19.87 -8.37
CA LYS A 198 7.96 20.67 -7.29
C LYS A 198 7.64 20.04 -5.93
N SER A 199 6.37 19.73 -5.67
CA SER A 199 5.96 19.06 -4.44
C SER A 199 6.53 17.64 -4.36
N ALA A 200 6.62 16.93 -5.49
CA ALA A 200 7.24 15.63 -5.58
C ALA A 200 8.70 15.66 -5.09
N LYS A 201 9.51 16.60 -5.59
CA LYS A 201 10.91 16.77 -5.18
C LYS A 201 11.05 16.96 -3.68
N VAL A 202 10.27 17.87 -3.10
CA VAL A 202 10.31 18.18 -1.66
C VAL A 202 10.03 16.94 -0.81
N HIS A 203 8.95 16.19 -1.14
CA HIS A 203 8.59 15.00 -0.37
C HIS A 203 9.57 13.85 -0.57
N ILE A 204 10.12 13.68 -1.77
CA ILE A 204 11.12 12.65 -2.05
C ILE A 204 12.46 12.96 -1.35
N GLU A 205 12.91 14.22 -1.34
CA GLU A 205 14.09 14.63 -0.58
C GLU A 205 13.88 14.42 0.93
N LYS A 206 12.69 14.75 1.44
CA LYS A 206 12.35 14.47 2.84
C LYS A 206 12.36 12.98 3.15
N ALA A 207 11.75 12.15 2.29
CA ALA A 207 11.73 10.71 2.43
C ALA A 207 13.16 10.14 2.51
N LYS A 208 14.05 10.59 1.63
CA LYS A 208 15.46 10.18 1.63
C LYS A 208 16.23 10.66 2.87
N SER A 209 16.00 11.89 3.33
CA SER A 209 16.71 12.45 4.50
C SER A 209 16.29 11.83 5.84
N THR A 210 15.07 11.31 5.91
CA THR A 210 14.49 10.70 7.13
C THR A 210 14.59 9.19 7.13
N ASP A 211 15.10 8.60 6.05
CA ASP A 211 15.36 7.19 5.98
C ASP A 211 16.66 6.83 6.70
N ILE A 212 16.51 6.18 7.85
CA ILE A 212 17.62 5.74 8.71
C ILE A 212 18.10 4.32 8.36
N THR A 213 17.55 3.71 7.31
CA THR A 213 17.90 2.34 6.90
C THR A 213 19.31 2.33 6.31
N GLU A 214 20.20 1.51 6.86
CA GLU A 214 21.54 1.30 6.29
C GLU A 214 21.46 0.47 5.00
N GLY A 215 22.00 0.99 3.89
CA GLY A 215 22.02 0.33 2.57
C GLY A 215 21.04 0.90 1.54
N GLU A 216 20.84 0.21 0.42
CA GLU A 216 19.85 0.61 -0.61
C GLU A 216 18.43 0.18 -0.21
N SER A 217 17.79 0.97 0.65
CA SER A 217 16.36 0.81 0.95
C SER A 217 15.49 1.03 -0.28
N ALA A 218 14.25 0.53 -0.26
CA ALA A 218 13.30 0.83 -1.32
C ALA A 218 12.97 2.33 -1.43
N VAL A 219 12.91 3.03 -0.29
CA VAL A 219 12.72 4.49 -0.26
C VAL A 219 13.87 5.18 -0.98
N ALA A 220 15.12 4.78 -0.74
CA ALA A 220 16.30 5.33 -1.40
C ALA A 220 16.29 5.05 -2.91
N LYS A 221 15.91 3.82 -3.33
CA LYS A 221 15.79 3.45 -4.75
C LYS A 221 14.76 4.32 -5.48
N ILE A 222 13.55 4.42 -4.92
CA ILE A 222 12.47 5.26 -5.47
C ILE A 222 12.90 6.73 -5.49
N ALA A 223 13.49 7.21 -4.40
CA ALA A 223 13.91 8.60 -4.29
C ALA A 223 14.96 8.96 -5.33
N ASN A 224 15.99 8.12 -5.50
CA ASN A 224 17.02 8.34 -6.51
C ASN A 224 16.42 8.31 -7.92
N ALA A 225 15.51 7.38 -8.21
CA ALA A 225 14.88 7.28 -9.52
C ALA A 225 14.07 8.53 -9.89
N ILE A 226 13.23 9.01 -8.96
CA ILE A 226 12.41 10.22 -9.19
C ILE A 226 13.29 11.47 -9.26
N LEU A 227 14.26 11.64 -8.35
CA LEU A 227 15.13 12.83 -8.36
C LEU A 227 15.97 12.92 -9.63
N ASN A 228 16.49 11.79 -10.12
CA ASN A 228 17.23 11.76 -11.38
C ASN A 228 16.34 12.17 -12.56
N ASP A 229 15.09 11.69 -12.63
CA ASP A 229 14.17 12.07 -13.68
C ASP A 229 13.81 13.57 -13.62
N LEU A 230 13.53 14.10 -12.43
CA LEU A 230 13.24 15.52 -12.23
C LEU A 230 14.43 16.44 -12.58
N GLN A 231 15.66 15.99 -12.36
CA GLN A 231 16.87 16.71 -12.79
C GLN A 231 17.02 16.74 -14.31
N LEU A 232 16.67 15.65 -15.00
CA LEU A 232 16.65 15.62 -16.47
C LEU A 232 15.60 16.57 -17.06
N GLU A 233 14.51 16.84 -16.31
CA GLU A 233 13.47 17.78 -16.71
C GLU A 233 13.76 19.25 -16.29
N GLY A 234 14.82 19.52 -15.52
CA GLY A 234 15.31 20.87 -15.20
C GLY A 234 14.57 21.62 -14.07
N TYR A 235 13.95 20.90 -13.12
CA TYR A 235 13.16 21.46 -12.01
C TYR A 235 13.93 21.64 -10.68
#